data_AF-X5GLL2-F1
#
_entry.id   AF-X5GLL2-F1
#
_cell.length_a   1.000
_cell.length_b   1.000
_cell.length_c   1.000
_cell.angle_alpha   90.00
_cell.angle_beta   90.00
_cell.angle_gamma   90.00
#
_symmetry.space_group_name_H-M   'P 1'
#
loop_
_entity.id
_entity.type
_entity.pdbx_description
1 polymer ?
#
loop_
_entity_poly.entity_id
_entity_poly.type
_entity_poly.pdbx_seq_one_letter_code
_entity_poly.pdbx_strand_id
1 'polypeptide(L)'
;MFSKLQQAIKGRGESSKQLNERTSKKSEVVTGAQGGLVVEEASPGPSTPDIETLLSQLEFKELESEAALRKALCTAGRHDLKVEDVICIGNTQAGGSLTIYTDRRNPDGTDKVIPEGLSLFLVTCRVSSSYLRSDSQIRDNYPVTGSMVQCMVYCLVQSHNVKKFVRGCRNARAEFHPFWYSSVVCIIMCSPSEEIPFFVERDRLTKCLQHFNPVYVYSGEAEKQLEMEKRNYEKVQQVVQAARHRDFLSLAQDIDDLERASNKTLCQTVSCLLGKNIDIKKVICIGNTCNGSLQVYNSGILHAKNKIHPDGNSLFLVRAHVSTQAVQHCTYIRDTALSDIEHNVTKLMIYCLVTGDNITNFICDCRNTRKGSHKPFCSCKIIYVEPYNTQSKHLPANLEEGRLKEALRELDIADVIYHDNIDEEMPSCVMGTSTHYQSGVSHMNK
;
A
#
# COMPACT_ATOMS: atom_id res chain seq x y z
N MET A 1 -5.69 21.41 -3.49
CA MET A 1 -4.95 20.13 -3.58
C MET A 1 -3.69 20.16 -4.47
N PHE A 2 -3.75 20.60 -5.73
CA PHE A 2 -2.64 20.41 -6.71
C PHE A 2 -1.25 20.97 -6.29
N SER A 3 -1.18 22.16 -5.66
CA SER A 3 0.11 22.79 -5.27
C SER A 3 0.94 21.91 -4.32
N LYS A 4 0.30 21.32 -3.30
CA LYS A 4 0.97 20.44 -2.33
C LYS A 4 1.28 19.06 -2.92
N LEU A 5 0.53 18.60 -3.92
CA LEU A 5 0.86 17.39 -4.68
C LEU A 5 2.14 17.58 -5.52
N GLN A 6 2.31 18.73 -6.17
CA GLN A 6 3.56 19.08 -6.88
C GLN A 6 4.77 19.16 -5.93
N GLN A 7 4.60 19.69 -4.72
CA GLN A 7 5.65 19.70 -3.70
C GLN A 7 5.98 18.28 -3.20
N ALA A 8 4.98 17.43 -2.95
CA ALA A 8 5.18 16.05 -2.50
C ALA A 8 5.94 15.18 -3.54
N ILE A 9 5.74 15.45 -4.83
CA ILE A 9 6.46 14.74 -5.92
C ILE A 9 7.92 15.22 -6.02
N LYS A 10 8.21 16.52 -5.82
CA LYS A 10 9.59 17.04 -5.83
C LYS A 10 10.39 16.68 -4.54
N GLY A 11 9.71 16.44 -3.42
CA GLY A 11 10.36 16.24 -2.10
C GLY A 11 10.96 14.87 -1.81
N ARG A 12 10.79 13.85 -2.67
CA ARG A 12 11.22 12.46 -2.39
C ARG A 12 12.65 12.09 -2.86
N GLY A 13 13.39 13.03 -3.45
CA GLY A 13 14.69 12.75 -4.08
C GLY A 13 15.92 12.83 -3.17
N GLU A 14 15.97 13.79 -2.24
CA GLU A 14 17.23 14.17 -1.58
C GLU A 14 17.05 14.54 -0.10
N SER A 15 17.15 13.55 0.81
CA SER A 15 17.59 13.82 2.20
C SER A 15 18.09 12.55 2.87
N SER A 16 19.40 12.28 2.72
CA SER A 16 20.14 11.30 3.53
C SER A 16 21.63 11.57 3.46
N LYS A 17 22.07 12.60 4.21
CA LYS A 17 23.45 12.74 4.72
C LYS A 17 23.56 13.86 5.76
N GLN A 18 24.32 13.56 6.82
CA GLN A 18 24.81 14.47 7.86
C GLN A 18 23.78 15.10 8.83
N LEU A 19 23.79 14.62 10.08
CA LEU A 19 24.62 15.28 11.09
C LEU A 19 25.04 14.28 12.19
N ASN A 20 26.25 14.42 12.72
CA ASN A 20 26.76 13.60 13.82
C ASN A 20 27.53 14.50 14.82
N GLU A 21 27.50 14.13 16.10
CA GLU A 21 28.35 14.61 17.22
C GLU A 21 28.40 16.12 17.60
N ARG A 22 28.02 16.45 18.86
CA ARG A 22 29.01 16.64 19.95
C ARG A 22 28.41 16.95 21.35
N THR A 23 28.59 15.97 22.24
CA THR A 23 28.92 16.01 23.69
C THR A 23 28.95 17.30 24.54
N SER A 24 28.34 17.18 25.74
CA SER A 24 28.86 17.52 27.09
C SER A 24 28.72 18.94 27.71
N LYS A 25 27.98 19.03 28.84
CA LYS A 25 28.59 19.19 30.19
C LYS A 25 27.61 18.95 31.37
N LYS A 26 28.21 18.59 32.53
CA LYS A 26 27.60 18.35 33.86
C LYS A 26 27.06 19.62 34.54
N SER A 27 26.13 19.42 35.48
CA SER A 27 26.21 19.95 36.86
C SER A 27 25.32 19.16 37.83
N GLU A 28 25.74 19.11 39.09
CA GLU A 28 25.07 18.48 40.24
C GLU A 28 24.65 19.59 41.28
N VAL A 29 23.92 19.39 42.40
CA VAL A 29 23.51 18.20 43.19
C VAL A 29 22.35 18.58 44.18
N VAL A 30 21.59 17.61 44.74
CA VAL A 30 20.79 17.71 46.03
C VAL A 30 19.48 18.58 45.99
N THR A 31 18.33 18.32 46.65
CA THR A 31 17.87 17.37 47.72
C THR A 31 16.36 17.08 47.58
N GLY A 32 15.84 16.06 48.29
CA GLY A 32 14.46 16.10 48.83
C GLY A 32 13.59 14.88 48.52
N ALA A 33 13.00 14.26 49.55
CA ALA A 33 12.12 13.10 49.42
C ALA A 33 10.71 13.42 49.95
N GLN A 34 9.67 12.93 49.27
CA GLN A 34 8.49 12.24 49.85
C GLN A 34 7.33 12.11 48.85
N GLY A 35 6.72 10.90 48.80
CA GLY A 35 5.27 10.73 48.64
C GLY A 35 4.67 10.67 47.22
N GLY A 36 3.77 9.71 47.02
CA GLY A 36 2.76 9.75 45.96
C GLY A 36 3.02 8.86 44.75
N LEU A 37 2.77 7.55 44.88
CA LEU A 37 2.58 6.69 43.71
C LEU A 37 1.17 6.95 43.15
N VAL A 38 1.03 7.91 42.24
CA VAL A 38 -0.18 8.06 41.41
C VAL A 38 0.02 7.19 40.17
N VAL A 39 -0.87 6.23 39.97
CA VAL A 39 -0.94 5.48 38.71
C VAL A 39 -1.54 6.43 37.68
N GLU A 40 -0.69 7.02 36.83
CA GLU A 40 -1.14 7.70 35.62
C GLU A 40 -1.76 6.65 34.70
N GLU A 41 -3.08 6.72 34.50
CA GLU A 41 -3.75 5.95 33.46
C GLU A 41 -3.14 6.32 32.11
N ALA A 42 -2.81 5.31 31.30
CA ALA A 42 -2.25 5.50 29.98
C ALA A 42 -3.27 6.25 29.11
N SER A 43 -3.03 7.55 28.92
CA SER A 43 -3.76 8.38 27.96
C SER A 43 -3.81 7.67 26.60
N PRO A 44 -4.98 7.53 25.96
CA PRO A 44 -5.05 6.92 24.64
C PRO A 44 -4.17 7.73 23.69
N GLY A 45 -3.16 7.05 23.13
CA GLY A 45 -2.20 7.68 22.23
C GLY A 45 -2.92 8.40 21.10
N PRO A 46 -2.39 9.54 20.60
CA PRO A 46 -3.10 10.39 19.66
C PRO A 46 -3.52 9.58 18.45
N SER A 47 -4.83 9.41 18.27
CA SER A 47 -5.40 8.74 17.12
C SER A 47 -4.87 9.43 15.87
N THR A 48 -4.30 8.65 14.96
CA THR A 48 -3.82 9.17 13.68
C THR A 48 -4.95 9.92 13.01
N PRO A 49 -4.80 11.23 12.72
CA PRO A 49 -5.90 12.05 12.24
C PRO A 49 -6.42 11.46 10.94
N ASP A 50 -7.73 11.24 10.90
CA ASP A 50 -8.41 10.65 9.77
C ASP A 50 -8.15 11.46 8.48
N ILE A 51 -8.13 10.76 7.34
CA ILE A 51 -7.77 11.33 6.04
C ILE A 51 -8.73 12.46 5.68
N GLU A 52 -10.02 12.35 5.98
CA GLU A 52 -11.00 13.41 5.76
C GLU A 52 -10.73 14.66 6.60
N THR A 53 -10.25 14.48 7.84
CA THR A 53 -9.83 15.58 8.72
C THR A 53 -8.58 16.27 8.18
N LEU A 54 -7.59 15.50 7.71
CA LEU A 54 -6.38 16.05 7.09
C LEU A 54 -6.69 16.80 5.79
N LEU A 55 -7.56 16.27 4.94
CA LEU A 55 -8.01 16.95 3.71
C LEU A 55 -8.72 18.27 4.03
N SER A 56 -9.64 18.26 4.99
CA SER A 56 -10.36 19.47 5.43
C SER A 56 -9.42 20.55 5.96
N GLN A 57 -8.41 20.17 6.76
CA GLN A 57 -7.38 21.11 7.25
C GLN A 57 -6.49 21.66 6.11
N LEU A 58 -6.23 20.87 5.07
CA LEU A 58 -5.46 21.31 3.90
C LEU A 58 -6.26 22.28 3.03
N GLU A 59 -7.56 22.05 2.83
CA GLU A 59 -8.44 22.96 2.10
C GLU A 59 -8.61 24.29 2.84
N PHE A 60 -8.81 24.26 4.17
CA PHE A 60 -8.88 25.47 4.99
C PHE A 60 -7.62 26.33 4.86
N LYS A 61 -6.43 25.73 4.97
CA LYS A 61 -5.14 26.43 4.78
C LYS A 61 -4.96 26.96 3.36
N GLU A 62 -5.48 26.28 2.33
CA GLU A 62 -5.43 26.74 0.94
C GLU A 62 -6.31 28.00 0.76
N LEU A 63 -7.49 28.06 1.39
CA LEU A 63 -8.37 29.24 1.40
C LEU A 63 -7.77 30.43 2.15
N GLU A 64 -7.18 30.22 3.33
CA GLU A 64 -6.47 31.29 4.08
C GLU A 64 -5.31 31.86 3.25
N SER A 65 -4.54 30.99 2.60
CA SER A 65 -3.41 31.38 1.75
C SER A 65 -3.88 32.18 0.52
N GLU A 66 -4.99 31.78 -0.10
CA GLU A 66 -5.56 32.52 -1.24
C GLU A 66 -6.11 33.89 -0.81
N ALA A 67 -6.75 33.98 0.36
CA ALA A 67 -7.22 35.25 0.92
C ALA A 67 -6.05 36.21 1.23
N ALA A 68 -4.96 35.71 1.80
CA ALA A 68 -3.73 36.48 2.02
C ALA A 68 -3.13 36.98 0.70
N LEU A 69 -2.98 36.10 -0.30
CA LEU A 69 -2.50 36.46 -1.64
C LEU A 69 -3.39 37.50 -2.32
N ARG A 70 -4.72 37.36 -2.22
CA ARG A 70 -5.68 38.32 -2.76
C ARG A 70 -5.56 39.69 -2.11
N LYS A 71 -5.43 39.73 -0.78
CA LYS A 71 -5.20 40.97 -0.03
C LYS A 71 -3.90 41.64 -0.50
N ALA A 72 -2.79 40.89 -0.54
CA ALA A 72 -1.49 41.40 -0.96
C ALA A 72 -1.54 42.01 -2.36
N LEU A 73 -2.13 41.33 -3.36
CA LEU A 73 -2.25 41.86 -4.72
C LEU A 73 -3.12 43.13 -4.79
N CYS A 74 -4.21 43.19 -4.04
CA CYS A 74 -5.06 44.39 -3.97
C CYS A 74 -4.36 45.58 -3.30
N THR A 75 -3.43 45.35 -2.37
CA THR A 75 -2.70 46.42 -1.66
C THR A 75 -1.34 46.76 -2.26
N ALA A 76 -0.83 45.97 -3.22
CA ALA A 76 0.50 46.17 -3.78
C ALA A 76 0.63 47.51 -4.51
N GLY A 77 1.66 48.28 -4.16
CA GLY A 77 1.98 49.55 -4.82
C GLY A 77 2.78 49.35 -6.11
N ARG A 78 3.00 50.46 -6.85
CA ARG A 78 3.73 50.47 -8.14
C ARG A 78 5.15 49.89 -8.13
N HIS A 79 5.76 49.78 -6.95
CA HIS A 79 7.12 49.25 -6.77
C HIS A 79 7.10 47.73 -6.58
N ASP A 80 5.98 47.20 -6.07
CA ASP A 80 5.81 45.79 -5.74
C ASP A 80 4.99 45.04 -6.79
N LEU A 81 4.18 45.73 -7.59
CA LEU A 81 3.37 45.14 -8.65
C LEU A 81 3.46 45.94 -9.95
N LYS A 82 3.77 45.24 -11.04
CA LYS A 82 3.76 45.73 -12.41
C LYS A 82 2.71 44.96 -13.21
N VAL A 83 1.68 45.63 -13.70
CA VAL A 83 0.79 45.03 -14.71
C VAL A 83 1.52 44.99 -16.05
N GLU A 84 1.46 43.85 -16.71
CA GLU A 84 2.03 43.64 -18.04
C GLU A 84 0.95 43.58 -19.11
N ASP A 85 -0.22 43.02 -18.79
CA ASP A 85 -1.34 42.90 -19.72
C ASP A 85 -2.71 42.95 -19.02
N VAL A 86 -3.73 43.38 -19.75
CA VAL A 86 -5.14 43.47 -19.32
C VAL A 86 -6.04 43.18 -20.52
N ILE A 87 -6.72 42.03 -20.50
CA ILE A 87 -7.62 41.58 -21.55
C ILE A 87 -9.00 41.33 -20.96
N CYS A 88 -10.07 41.78 -21.65
CA CYS A 88 -11.42 41.31 -21.35
C CYS A 88 -11.60 39.88 -21.92
N ILE A 89 -11.94 38.92 -21.07
CA ILE A 89 -12.12 37.50 -21.47
C ILE A 89 -13.55 36.99 -21.26
N GLY A 90 -14.46 37.83 -20.78
CA GLY A 90 -15.85 37.41 -20.59
C GLY A 90 -16.78 38.55 -20.21
N ASN A 91 -18.08 38.34 -20.42
CA ASN A 91 -19.12 39.29 -20.07
C ASN A 91 -20.46 38.60 -19.76
N THR A 92 -21.31 39.25 -18.97
CA THR A 92 -22.73 38.88 -18.84
C THR A 92 -23.52 39.58 -19.93
N GLN A 93 -23.91 38.84 -20.96
CA GLN A 93 -24.88 39.33 -21.96
C GLN A 93 -26.30 39.38 -21.37
N ALA A 94 -27.29 39.80 -22.15
CA ALA A 94 -28.67 40.00 -21.72
C ALA A 94 -29.37 38.77 -21.08
N GLY A 95 -28.79 37.56 -21.17
CA GLY A 95 -29.26 36.34 -20.51
C GLY A 95 -28.74 36.12 -19.06
N GLY A 96 -27.89 37.00 -18.53
CA GLY A 96 -27.46 36.99 -17.12
C GLY A 96 -26.36 36.00 -16.73
N SER A 97 -26.10 34.95 -17.52
CA SER A 97 -24.94 34.07 -17.34
C SER A 97 -23.64 34.75 -17.77
N LEU A 98 -22.54 34.43 -17.09
CA LEU A 98 -21.21 34.93 -17.45
C LEU A 98 -20.58 34.07 -18.55
N THR A 99 -20.49 34.59 -19.77
CA THR A 99 -19.82 33.91 -20.88
C THR A 99 -18.32 34.19 -20.82
N ILE A 100 -17.49 33.15 -20.87
CA ILE A 100 -16.02 33.22 -20.82
C ILE A 100 -15.45 32.69 -22.14
N TYR A 101 -14.68 33.53 -22.83
CA TYR A 101 -14.06 33.22 -24.12
C TYR A 101 -12.62 32.79 -23.90
N THR A 102 -12.28 31.62 -24.41
CA THR A 102 -10.93 31.05 -24.30
C THR A 102 -9.97 31.62 -25.35
N ASP A 103 -10.51 32.09 -26.47
CA ASP A 103 -9.77 32.90 -27.45
C ASP A 103 -9.70 34.36 -26.97
N ARG A 104 -8.52 34.76 -26.50
CA ARG A 104 -8.32 36.02 -25.76
C ARG A 104 -8.07 37.22 -26.67
N ARG A 105 -7.59 37.02 -27.90
CA ARG A 105 -7.19 38.12 -28.81
C ARG A 105 -7.55 37.82 -30.25
N ASN A 106 -7.84 38.86 -31.02
CA ASN A 106 -7.91 38.80 -32.46
C ASN A 106 -6.51 38.57 -33.09
N PRO A 107 -6.42 38.12 -34.35
CA PRO A 107 -5.15 37.94 -35.06
C PRO A 107 -4.29 39.21 -35.21
N ASP A 108 -4.89 40.39 -35.08
CA ASP A 108 -4.21 41.68 -35.07
C ASP A 108 -3.69 42.11 -33.68
N GLY A 109 -3.86 41.25 -32.66
CA GLY A 109 -3.47 41.49 -31.28
C GLY A 109 -4.47 42.28 -30.45
N THR A 110 -5.63 42.69 -30.98
CA THR A 110 -6.67 43.42 -30.22
C THR A 110 -7.52 42.49 -29.34
N ASP A 111 -8.15 43.04 -28.30
CA ASP A 111 -9.06 42.28 -27.42
C ASP A 111 -10.27 41.79 -28.21
N LYS A 112 -10.56 40.48 -28.17
CA LYS A 112 -11.68 39.87 -28.90
C LYS A 112 -13.04 40.14 -28.25
N VAL A 113 -13.07 40.29 -26.92
CA VAL A 113 -14.30 40.46 -26.15
C VAL A 113 -14.49 41.93 -25.79
N ILE A 114 -15.60 42.53 -26.24
CA ILE A 114 -15.97 43.88 -25.83
C ILE A 114 -16.58 43.82 -24.42
N PRO A 115 -16.10 44.60 -23.44
CA PRO A 115 -16.63 44.59 -22.08
C PRO A 115 -18.05 45.19 -22.03
N GLU A 116 -18.99 44.37 -21.57
CA GLU A 116 -20.41 44.70 -21.37
C GLU A 116 -20.88 44.14 -20.02
N GLY A 117 -21.96 44.71 -19.46
CA GLY A 117 -22.59 44.22 -18.22
C GLY A 117 -21.61 44.11 -17.04
N LEU A 118 -21.56 42.92 -16.43
CA LEU A 118 -20.47 42.49 -15.57
C LEU A 118 -19.43 41.77 -16.43
N SER A 119 -18.24 42.36 -16.55
CA SER A 119 -17.15 41.83 -17.40
C SER A 119 -16.07 41.15 -16.56
N LEU A 120 -15.54 40.04 -17.08
CA LEU A 120 -14.40 39.32 -16.53
C LEU A 120 -13.13 39.73 -17.29
N PHE A 121 -12.15 40.26 -16.55
CA PHE A 121 -10.83 40.61 -17.06
C PHE A 121 -9.78 39.63 -16.55
N LEU A 122 -8.87 39.25 -17.44
CA LEU A 122 -7.60 38.63 -17.09
C LEU A 122 -6.53 39.74 -17.06
N VAL A 123 -5.90 39.90 -15.91
CA VAL A 123 -4.74 40.78 -15.71
C VAL A 123 -3.51 39.92 -15.52
N THR A 124 -2.55 40.03 -16.44
CA THR A 124 -1.21 39.44 -16.26
C THR A 124 -0.34 40.48 -15.59
N CYS A 125 0.22 40.16 -14.43
CA CYS A 125 1.11 41.05 -13.69
C CYS A 125 2.33 40.32 -13.14
N ARG A 126 3.36 41.08 -12.78
CA ARG A 126 4.53 40.59 -12.07
C ARG A 126 4.65 41.29 -10.73
N VAL A 127 4.98 40.52 -9.70
CA VAL A 127 4.90 40.92 -8.30
C VAL A 127 6.22 40.61 -7.60
N SER A 128 6.72 41.54 -6.81
CA SER A 128 7.98 41.40 -6.08
C SER A 128 7.96 40.21 -5.14
N SER A 129 8.97 39.35 -5.28
CA SER A 129 9.16 38.20 -4.39
C SER A 129 9.42 38.64 -2.94
N SER A 130 10.04 39.80 -2.71
CA SER A 130 10.24 40.31 -1.34
C SER A 130 8.93 40.77 -0.70
N TYR A 131 8.04 41.39 -1.48
CA TYR A 131 6.71 41.78 -1.04
C TYR A 131 5.86 40.56 -0.69
N LEU A 132 5.76 39.58 -1.59
CA LEU A 132 5.01 38.33 -1.34
C LEU A 132 5.54 37.54 -0.14
N ARG A 133 6.87 37.52 0.08
CA ARG A 133 7.49 36.81 1.23
C ARG A 133 7.33 37.53 2.57
N SER A 134 6.84 38.77 2.60
CA SER A 134 6.55 39.49 3.85
C SER A 134 5.33 38.91 4.60
N ASP A 135 4.43 38.25 3.88
CA ASP A 135 3.32 37.49 4.43
C ASP A 135 3.71 36.00 4.59
N SER A 136 3.60 35.47 5.82
CA SER A 136 3.98 34.08 6.10
C SER A 136 3.06 33.06 5.43
N GLN A 137 1.76 33.34 5.30
CA GLN A 137 0.83 32.40 4.64
C GLN A 137 1.17 32.27 3.15
N ILE A 138 1.52 33.37 2.50
CA ILE A 138 1.94 33.35 1.10
C ILE A 138 3.29 32.62 0.95
N ARG A 139 4.28 33.01 1.76
CA ARG A 139 5.64 32.43 1.74
C ARG A 139 5.65 30.92 1.93
N ASP A 140 4.82 30.42 2.85
CA ASP A 140 4.88 29.03 3.29
C ASP A 140 4.00 28.10 2.42
N ASN A 141 3.06 28.64 1.61
CA ASN A 141 2.16 27.85 0.76
C ASN A 141 2.32 28.05 -0.77
N TYR A 142 3.07 29.06 -1.24
CA TYR A 142 3.30 29.29 -2.67
C TYR A 142 4.79 29.29 -3.06
N PRO A 143 5.15 28.79 -4.26
CA PRO A 143 6.53 28.74 -4.74
C PRO A 143 7.03 30.12 -5.21
N VAL A 144 7.27 31.05 -4.28
CA VAL A 144 7.82 32.38 -4.56
C VAL A 144 9.30 32.26 -4.92
N THR A 145 9.61 32.12 -6.22
CA THR A 145 10.97 31.97 -6.76
C THR A 145 11.39 33.18 -7.60
N GLY A 146 12.71 33.39 -7.75
CA GLY A 146 13.26 34.56 -8.45
C GLY A 146 13.00 35.90 -7.73
N SER A 147 13.23 37.02 -8.43
CA SER A 147 13.00 38.38 -7.91
C SER A 147 11.57 38.89 -8.11
N MET A 148 10.89 38.44 -9.16
CA MET A 148 9.52 38.82 -9.51
C MET A 148 8.75 37.58 -9.96
N VAL A 149 7.63 37.27 -9.32
CA VAL A 149 6.71 36.18 -9.70
C VAL A 149 5.68 36.70 -10.68
N GLN A 150 5.33 35.91 -11.71
CA GLN A 150 4.21 36.22 -12.60
C GLN A 150 2.90 35.70 -12.04
N CYS A 151 1.83 36.49 -12.14
CA CYS A 151 0.50 36.18 -11.66
C CYS A 151 -0.53 36.44 -12.76
N MET A 152 -1.48 35.53 -12.91
CA MET A 152 -2.74 35.74 -13.62
C MET A 152 -3.82 36.06 -12.60
N VAL A 153 -4.41 37.25 -12.71
CA VAL A 153 -5.42 37.76 -11.78
C VAL A 153 -6.73 37.95 -12.53
N TYR A 154 -7.76 37.26 -12.08
CA TYR A 154 -9.10 37.32 -12.65
C TYR A 154 -9.95 38.32 -11.88
N CYS A 155 -10.49 39.31 -12.59
CA CYS A 155 -11.19 40.45 -12.02
C CYS A 155 -12.59 40.58 -12.61
N LEU A 156 -13.62 40.54 -11.79
CA LEU A 156 -14.96 40.98 -12.18
C LEU A 156 -15.06 42.51 -12.07
N VAL A 157 -15.58 43.14 -13.11
CA VAL A 157 -15.64 44.60 -13.26
C VAL A 157 -17.03 45.00 -13.76
N GLN A 158 -17.72 45.85 -13.02
CA GLN A 158 -19.01 46.40 -13.45
C GLN A 158 -18.81 47.41 -14.58
N SER A 159 -19.71 47.43 -15.57
CA SER A 159 -19.67 48.28 -16.78
C SER A 159 -19.24 49.73 -16.53
N HIS A 160 -19.84 50.40 -15.54
CA HIS A 160 -19.53 51.80 -15.20
C HIS A 160 -18.11 52.03 -14.64
N ASN A 161 -17.44 50.97 -14.19
CA ASN A 161 -16.08 50.99 -13.65
C ASN A 161 -15.01 50.55 -14.66
N VAL A 162 -15.37 49.91 -15.78
CA VAL A 162 -14.43 49.39 -16.80
C VAL A 162 -13.39 50.42 -17.23
N LYS A 163 -13.82 51.65 -17.58
CA LYS A 163 -12.89 52.72 -18.00
C LYS A 163 -11.93 53.15 -16.88
N LYS A 164 -12.35 53.09 -15.62
CA LYS A 164 -11.49 53.41 -14.46
C LYS A 164 -10.51 52.28 -14.17
N PHE A 165 -10.98 51.03 -14.20
CA PHE A 165 -10.18 49.82 -14.02
C PHE A 165 -9.06 49.72 -15.07
N VAL A 166 -9.40 49.68 -16.36
CA VAL A 166 -8.40 49.56 -17.45
C VAL A 166 -7.40 50.72 -17.41
N ARG A 167 -7.85 51.94 -17.10
CA ARG A 167 -6.95 53.09 -16.92
C ARG A 167 -6.06 52.95 -15.68
N GLY A 168 -6.58 52.40 -14.58
CA GLY A 168 -5.83 52.13 -13.35
C GLY A 168 -4.71 51.12 -13.59
N CYS A 169 -5.02 49.99 -14.22
CA CYS A 169 -4.04 48.98 -14.59
C CYS A 169 -2.94 49.48 -15.56
N ARG A 170 -3.26 50.45 -16.43
CA ARG A 170 -2.32 51.02 -17.42
C ARG A 170 -1.53 52.26 -16.93
N ASN A 171 -1.86 52.85 -15.77
CA ASN A 171 -1.25 54.10 -15.29
C ASN A 171 -0.18 53.90 -14.20
N ALA A 172 1.08 54.26 -14.47
CA ALA A 172 2.17 54.17 -13.49
C ALA A 172 2.32 55.40 -12.54
N ARG A 173 1.23 56.13 -12.24
CA ARG A 173 1.27 57.35 -11.39
C ARG A 173 1.25 57.01 -9.89
N ALA A 174 1.42 58.02 -9.04
CA ALA A 174 1.76 57.86 -7.62
C ALA A 174 0.75 57.03 -6.79
N GLU A 175 -0.55 57.13 -7.09
CA GLU A 175 -1.63 56.35 -6.47
C GLU A 175 -2.00 55.15 -7.35
N PHE A 176 -1.13 54.13 -7.37
CA PHE A 176 -1.33 52.93 -8.18
C PHE A 176 -2.01 51.81 -7.38
N HIS A 177 -3.32 51.65 -7.58
CA HIS A 177 -4.12 50.55 -7.04
C HIS A 177 -4.97 49.95 -8.17
N PRO A 178 -4.41 49.06 -9.01
CA PRO A 178 -5.05 48.62 -10.26
C PRO A 178 -6.39 47.91 -10.03
N PHE A 179 -6.55 47.24 -8.88
CA PHE A 179 -7.72 46.42 -8.58
C PHE A 179 -8.85 47.15 -7.83
N TRP A 180 -8.69 48.43 -7.48
CA TRP A 180 -9.68 49.20 -6.68
C TRP A 180 -11.10 49.15 -7.29
N TYR A 181 -11.19 49.24 -8.61
CA TYR A 181 -12.45 49.29 -9.36
C TYR A 181 -12.97 47.90 -9.78
N SER A 182 -12.53 46.83 -9.10
CA SER A 182 -12.81 45.43 -9.45
C SER A 182 -12.98 44.54 -8.22
N SER A 183 -13.61 43.38 -8.42
CA SER A 183 -13.56 42.27 -7.48
C SER A 183 -12.62 41.20 -8.00
N VAL A 184 -11.47 41.01 -7.35
CA VAL A 184 -10.55 39.90 -7.66
C VAL A 184 -11.21 38.59 -7.23
N VAL A 185 -11.46 37.70 -8.19
CA VAL A 185 -12.21 36.44 -7.99
C VAL A 185 -11.33 35.20 -7.94
N CYS A 186 -10.24 35.17 -8.71
CA CYS A 186 -9.30 34.05 -8.77
C CYS A 186 -7.88 34.57 -9.05
N ILE A 187 -6.88 33.91 -8.49
CA ILE A 187 -5.45 34.22 -8.71
C ILE A 187 -4.70 32.92 -9.00
N ILE A 188 -3.87 32.92 -10.03
CA ILE A 188 -2.97 31.81 -10.34
C ILE A 188 -1.54 32.37 -10.44
N MET A 189 -0.69 31.98 -9.50
CA MET A 189 0.75 32.25 -9.58
C MET A 189 1.36 31.31 -10.62
N CYS A 190 2.04 31.89 -11.61
CA CYS A 190 2.72 31.18 -12.67
C CYS A 190 4.14 30.86 -12.22
N SER A 191 4.57 29.60 -12.37
CA SER A 191 6.00 29.28 -12.30
C SER A 191 6.66 29.78 -13.58
N PRO A 192 7.87 30.39 -13.54
CA PRO A 192 8.54 30.93 -14.74
C PRO A 192 8.94 29.86 -15.78
N SER A 193 8.71 28.57 -15.51
CA SER A 193 9.03 27.44 -16.38
C SER A 193 7.86 26.49 -16.65
N GLU A 194 6.64 26.78 -16.17
CA GLU A 194 5.48 25.90 -16.33
C GLU A 194 4.33 26.68 -16.98
N GLU A 195 3.97 26.34 -18.21
CA GLU A 195 2.68 26.72 -18.78
C GLU A 195 1.58 26.13 -17.90
N ILE A 196 0.62 26.96 -17.49
CA ILE A 196 -0.51 26.49 -16.68
C ILE A 196 -1.41 25.65 -17.60
N PRO A 197 -1.65 24.36 -17.31
CA PRO A 197 -2.54 23.54 -18.13
C PRO A 197 -3.93 24.16 -18.17
N PHE A 198 -4.53 24.19 -19.34
CA PHE A 198 -5.77 24.91 -19.59
C PHE A 198 -6.92 24.37 -18.73
N PHE A 199 -6.96 23.05 -18.48
CA PHE A 199 -7.92 22.46 -17.54
C PHE A 199 -7.79 23.00 -16.10
N VAL A 200 -6.57 23.29 -15.61
CA VAL A 200 -6.33 23.79 -14.24
C VAL A 200 -6.85 25.21 -14.08
N GLU A 201 -6.63 26.05 -15.09
CA GLU A 201 -7.18 27.40 -15.15
C GLU A 201 -8.71 27.37 -15.13
N ARG A 202 -9.31 26.61 -16.05
CA ARG A 202 -10.77 26.46 -16.19
C ARG A 202 -11.40 25.98 -14.89
N ASP A 203 -10.86 24.95 -14.24
CA ASP A 203 -11.47 24.35 -13.06
C ASP A 203 -11.42 25.29 -11.86
N ARG A 204 -10.29 25.99 -11.67
CA ARG A 204 -10.16 27.05 -10.65
C ARG A 204 -11.16 28.19 -10.90
N LEU A 205 -11.18 28.71 -12.13
CA LEU A 205 -12.02 29.83 -12.50
C LEU A 205 -13.52 29.49 -12.37
N THR A 206 -13.91 28.26 -12.73
CA THR A 206 -15.27 27.73 -12.55
C THR A 206 -15.66 27.65 -11.08
N LYS A 207 -14.78 27.13 -10.20
CA LYS A 207 -15.05 27.07 -8.75
C LYS A 207 -15.23 28.47 -8.16
N CYS A 208 -14.37 29.43 -8.53
CA CYS A 208 -14.46 30.82 -8.08
C CYS A 208 -15.70 31.56 -8.61
N LEU A 209 -16.20 31.20 -9.80
CA LEU A 209 -17.32 31.86 -10.47
C LEU A 209 -18.65 31.09 -10.41
N GLN A 210 -18.75 30.02 -9.62
CA GLN A 210 -19.94 29.13 -9.57
C GLN A 210 -21.28 29.88 -9.42
N HIS A 211 -21.30 30.99 -8.68
CA HIS A 211 -22.50 31.82 -8.45
C HIS A 211 -22.95 32.65 -9.67
N PHE A 212 -22.13 32.73 -10.71
CA PHE A 212 -22.40 33.45 -11.97
C PHE A 212 -22.73 32.53 -13.15
N ASN A 213 -22.82 31.21 -12.89
CA ASN A 213 -23.08 30.16 -13.88
C ASN A 213 -22.22 30.30 -15.17
N PRO A 214 -20.89 30.11 -15.06
CA PRO A 214 -19.95 30.44 -16.13
C PRO A 214 -20.10 29.50 -17.33
N VAL A 215 -20.28 30.07 -18.52
CA VAL A 215 -20.40 29.35 -19.80
C VAL A 215 -19.13 29.56 -20.61
N TYR A 216 -18.39 28.49 -20.90
CA TYR A 216 -17.13 28.59 -21.67
C TYR A 216 -17.38 28.46 -23.17
N VAL A 217 -16.84 29.41 -23.94
CA VAL A 217 -16.77 29.37 -25.40
C VAL A 217 -15.35 29.00 -25.79
N TYR A 218 -15.18 27.75 -26.27
CA TYR A 218 -13.88 27.21 -26.64
C TYR A 218 -13.45 27.67 -28.04
N SER A 219 -12.17 27.98 -28.20
CA SER A 219 -11.52 28.12 -29.50
C SER A 219 -11.14 26.73 -30.02
N GLY A 220 -11.04 26.55 -31.33
CA GLY A 220 -10.58 25.28 -31.92
C GLY A 220 -9.13 24.91 -31.57
N GLU A 221 -8.37 25.82 -30.95
CA GLU A 221 -7.06 25.54 -30.36
C GLU A 221 -7.20 25.08 -28.90
N ALA A 222 -8.04 25.76 -28.10
CA ALA A 222 -8.35 25.35 -26.72
C ALA A 222 -9.01 23.96 -26.65
N GLU A 223 -9.87 23.61 -27.61
CA GLU A 223 -10.44 22.26 -27.73
C GLU A 223 -9.36 21.20 -27.97
N LYS A 224 -8.42 21.45 -28.88
CA LYS A 224 -7.29 20.55 -29.16
C LYS A 224 -6.35 20.40 -27.98
N GLN A 225 -6.07 21.51 -27.28
CA GLN A 225 -5.26 21.50 -26.07
C GLN A 225 -5.93 20.68 -24.96
N LEU A 226 -7.22 20.92 -24.70
CA LEU A 226 -7.99 20.15 -23.72
C LEU A 226 -8.04 18.66 -24.05
N GLU A 227 -8.18 18.29 -25.34
CA GLU A 227 -8.14 16.89 -25.76
C GLU A 227 -6.75 16.26 -25.57
N MET A 228 -5.68 17.00 -25.88
CA MET A 228 -4.30 16.54 -25.65
C MET A 228 -4.00 16.36 -24.16
N GLU A 229 -4.40 17.32 -23.32
CA GLU A 229 -4.28 17.26 -21.86
C GLU A 229 -5.02 16.03 -21.30
N LYS A 230 -6.24 15.76 -21.79
CA LYS A 230 -7.02 14.57 -21.41
C LYS A 230 -6.31 13.27 -21.79
N ARG A 231 -5.84 13.12 -23.03
CA ARG A 231 -5.09 11.92 -23.47
C ARG A 231 -3.80 11.72 -22.68
N ASN A 232 -3.11 12.80 -22.31
CA ASN A 232 -1.91 12.72 -21.47
C ASN A 232 -2.23 12.29 -20.04
N TYR A 233 -3.31 12.80 -19.46
CA TYR A 233 -3.79 12.37 -18.13
C TYR A 233 -4.17 10.88 -18.11
N GLU A 234 -4.88 10.39 -19.12
CA GLU A 234 -5.24 8.97 -19.28
C GLU A 234 -4.00 8.07 -19.35
N LYS A 235 -2.97 8.46 -20.13
CA LYS A 235 -1.67 7.75 -20.18
C LYS A 235 -0.98 7.70 -18.82
N VAL A 236 -0.96 8.82 -18.08
CA VAL A 236 -0.36 8.86 -16.73
C VAL A 236 -1.11 7.94 -15.77
N GLN A 237 -2.44 7.90 -15.82
CA GLN A 237 -3.22 6.95 -15.00
C GLN A 237 -2.88 5.49 -15.34
N GLN A 238 -2.78 5.13 -16.62
CA GLN A 238 -2.40 3.78 -17.05
C GLN A 238 -1.01 3.37 -16.53
N VAL A 239 -0.02 4.28 -16.61
CA VAL A 239 1.34 4.03 -16.08
C VAL A 239 1.32 3.84 -14.56
N VAL A 240 0.55 4.65 -13.82
CA VAL A 240 0.42 4.52 -12.36
C VAL A 240 -0.26 3.21 -11.96
N GLN A 241 -1.29 2.77 -12.69
CA GLN A 241 -1.94 1.48 -12.47
C GLN A 241 -1.00 0.29 -12.75
N ALA A 242 -0.27 0.34 -13.87
CA ALA A 242 0.70 -0.69 -14.23
C ALA A 242 1.84 -0.82 -13.21
N ALA A 243 2.35 0.30 -12.69
CA ALA A 243 3.36 0.32 -11.64
C ALA A 243 2.85 -0.35 -10.36
N ARG A 244 1.65 0.03 -9.88
CA ARG A 244 1.02 -0.56 -8.68
C ARG A 244 0.84 -2.08 -8.78
N HIS A 245 0.44 -2.59 -9.94
CA HIS A 245 0.32 -4.04 -10.14
C HIS A 245 1.67 -4.77 -10.12
N ARG A 246 2.72 -4.16 -10.66
CA ARG A 246 4.07 -4.75 -10.65
C ARG A 246 4.64 -4.87 -9.24
N ASP A 247 4.53 -3.82 -8.44
CA ASP A 247 5.04 -3.79 -7.07
C ASP A 247 4.30 -4.80 -6.17
N PHE A 248 2.98 -4.95 -6.36
CA PHE A 248 2.17 -5.93 -5.62
C PHE A 248 2.57 -7.38 -5.94
N LEU A 249 2.83 -7.71 -7.21
CA LEU A 249 3.27 -9.05 -7.61
C LEU A 249 4.66 -9.40 -7.07
N SER A 250 5.59 -8.43 -7.03
CA SER A 250 6.90 -8.62 -6.41
C SER A 250 6.78 -8.94 -4.92
N LEU A 251 5.96 -8.17 -4.19
CA LEU A 251 5.77 -8.36 -2.75
C LEU A 251 5.11 -9.70 -2.42
N ALA A 252 4.16 -10.16 -3.23
CA ALA A 252 3.54 -11.48 -3.07
C ALA A 252 4.58 -12.60 -3.21
N GLN A 253 5.45 -12.53 -4.22
CA GLN A 253 6.51 -13.52 -4.42
C GLN A 253 7.55 -13.51 -3.28
N ASP A 254 7.94 -12.33 -2.79
CA ASP A 254 8.86 -12.20 -1.64
C ASP A 254 8.26 -12.82 -0.36
N ILE A 255 6.94 -12.75 -0.18
CA ILE A 255 6.23 -13.39 0.95
C ILE A 255 6.23 -14.91 0.80
N ASP A 256 5.88 -15.44 -0.39
CA ASP A 256 5.86 -16.90 -0.64
C ASP A 256 7.25 -17.52 -0.44
N ASP A 257 8.31 -16.87 -0.93
CA ASP A 257 9.69 -17.31 -0.76
C ASP A 257 10.14 -17.26 0.73
N LEU A 258 9.72 -16.23 1.48
CA LEU A 258 9.97 -16.11 2.92
C LEU A 258 9.24 -17.18 3.73
N GLU A 259 7.97 -17.48 3.40
CA GLU A 259 7.21 -18.57 4.01
C GLU A 259 7.88 -19.92 3.75
N ARG A 260 8.28 -20.20 2.50
CA ARG A 260 8.97 -21.44 2.11
C ARG A 260 10.28 -21.62 2.89
N ALA A 261 11.11 -20.57 2.95
CA ALA A 261 12.37 -20.58 3.70
C ALA A 261 12.14 -20.79 5.22
N SER A 262 11.10 -20.16 5.77
CA SER A 262 10.76 -20.30 7.19
C SER A 262 10.21 -21.70 7.52
N ASN A 263 9.41 -22.29 6.63
CA ASN A 263 8.89 -23.65 6.77
C ASN A 263 10.02 -24.70 6.73
N LYS A 264 10.98 -24.53 5.82
CA LYS A 264 12.18 -25.37 5.72
C LYS A 264 13.01 -25.36 7.01
N THR A 265 13.17 -24.18 7.61
CA THR A 265 13.84 -23.99 8.91
C THR A 265 13.06 -24.69 10.04
N LEU A 266 11.73 -24.63 10.00
CA LEU A 266 10.87 -25.33 10.96
C LEU A 266 10.97 -26.86 10.81
N CYS A 267 10.94 -27.40 9.58
CA CYS A 267 11.10 -28.83 9.32
C CYS A 267 12.44 -29.36 9.87
N GLN A 268 13.53 -28.61 9.68
CA GLN A 268 14.85 -28.93 10.25
C GLN A 268 14.86 -28.87 11.78
N THR A 269 14.19 -27.88 12.37
CA THR A 269 14.09 -27.75 13.83
C THR A 269 13.32 -28.93 14.43
N VAL A 270 12.17 -29.28 13.84
CA VAL A 270 11.30 -30.38 14.28
C VAL A 270 11.99 -31.74 14.14
N SER A 271 12.73 -31.99 13.05
CA SER A 271 13.47 -33.25 12.85
C SER A 271 14.58 -33.48 13.89
N CYS A 272 15.11 -32.40 14.47
CA CYS A 272 16.12 -32.45 15.51
C CYS A 272 15.57 -32.61 16.94
N LEU A 273 14.24 -32.54 17.15
CA LEU A 273 13.64 -32.60 18.48
C LEU A 273 13.86 -33.96 19.17
N LEU A 274 14.13 -33.90 20.46
CA LEU A 274 14.14 -35.05 21.36
C LEU A 274 12.74 -35.30 21.93
N GLY A 275 12.38 -36.55 22.23
CA GLY A 275 11.06 -36.96 22.69
C GLY A 275 10.55 -36.21 23.94
N LYS A 276 11.44 -35.71 24.80
CA LYS A 276 11.07 -34.83 25.93
C LYS A 276 10.46 -33.48 25.52
N ASN A 277 10.70 -33.02 24.29
CA ASN A 277 10.21 -31.75 23.75
C ASN A 277 8.99 -31.93 22.83
N ILE A 278 8.56 -33.16 22.53
CA ILE A 278 7.50 -33.48 21.58
C ILE A 278 6.63 -34.67 22.01
N ASP A 279 5.33 -34.41 22.10
CA ASP A 279 4.29 -35.34 22.52
C ASP A 279 3.37 -35.64 21.32
N ILE A 280 3.64 -36.76 20.63
CA ILE A 280 2.91 -37.19 19.44
C ILE A 280 1.53 -37.72 19.83
N LYS A 281 0.48 -37.10 19.29
CA LYS A 281 -0.93 -37.41 19.56
C LYS A 281 -1.55 -38.36 18.56
N LYS A 282 -1.18 -38.25 17.28
CA LYS A 282 -1.74 -39.06 16.20
C LYS A 282 -0.71 -39.24 15.08
N VAL A 283 -0.67 -40.43 14.51
CA VAL A 283 0.08 -40.75 13.28
C VAL A 283 -0.92 -41.38 12.32
N ILE A 284 -1.00 -40.86 11.09
CA ILE A 284 -1.93 -41.31 10.05
C ILE A 284 -1.13 -41.52 8.78
N CYS A 285 -1.27 -42.66 8.10
CA CYS A 285 -0.85 -42.77 6.70
C CYS A 285 -1.89 -42.03 5.86
N ILE A 286 -1.46 -41.00 5.11
CA ILE A 286 -2.30 -40.20 4.22
C ILE A 286 -1.97 -40.43 2.75
N GLY A 287 -0.95 -41.21 2.44
CA GLY A 287 -0.65 -41.61 1.07
C GLY A 287 0.39 -42.71 0.98
N ASN A 288 0.39 -43.45 -0.12
CA ASN A 288 1.28 -44.58 -0.38
C ASN A 288 1.67 -44.62 -1.87
N THR A 289 2.79 -45.27 -2.19
CA THR A 289 3.22 -45.40 -3.59
C THR A 289 2.51 -46.59 -4.22
N CYS A 290 1.77 -46.36 -5.30
CA CYS A 290 1.15 -47.43 -6.09
C CYS A 290 1.32 -47.13 -7.59
N ASN A 291 1.65 -48.17 -8.37
CA ASN A 291 1.95 -48.07 -9.81
C ASN A 291 3.00 -46.98 -10.16
N GLY A 292 4.01 -46.80 -9.30
CA GLY A 292 5.10 -45.83 -9.49
C GLY A 292 4.77 -44.38 -9.11
N SER A 293 3.54 -44.09 -8.69
CA SER A 293 3.07 -42.75 -8.31
C SER A 293 2.68 -42.68 -6.83
N LEU A 294 2.88 -41.52 -6.20
CA LEU A 294 2.45 -41.29 -4.82
C LEU A 294 0.97 -40.88 -4.79
N GLN A 295 0.12 -41.77 -4.28
CA GLN A 295 -1.31 -41.53 -4.11
C GLN A 295 -1.52 -40.85 -2.76
N VAL A 296 -1.98 -39.60 -2.74
CA VAL A 296 -2.23 -38.81 -1.52
C VAL A 296 -3.72 -38.55 -1.38
N TYR A 297 -4.26 -38.78 -0.18
CA TYR A 297 -5.68 -38.64 0.13
C TYR A 297 -5.84 -37.54 1.18
N ASN A 298 -6.86 -36.71 1.02
CA ASN A 298 -7.06 -35.55 1.89
C ASN A 298 -7.15 -35.95 3.38
N SER A 299 -6.50 -35.19 4.27
CA SER A 299 -6.46 -35.53 5.70
C SER A 299 -7.83 -35.50 6.40
N GLY A 300 -8.79 -34.77 5.82
CA GLY A 300 -10.17 -34.63 6.28
C GLY A 300 -11.12 -35.79 5.93
N ILE A 301 -10.88 -36.51 4.82
CA ILE A 301 -11.73 -37.64 4.38
C ILE A 301 -11.37 -38.96 5.08
N LEU A 302 -10.17 -39.05 5.69
CA LEU A 302 -9.65 -40.24 6.35
C LEU A 302 -10.32 -40.54 7.70
N HIS A 303 -11.56 -41.03 7.63
CA HIS A 303 -12.32 -41.54 8.76
C HIS A 303 -11.73 -42.85 9.32
N ALA A 304 -12.08 -43.19 10.57
CA ALA A 304 -11.51 -44.33 11.29
C ALA A 304 -11.73 -45.71 10.61
N LYS A 305 -12.68 -45.82 9.68
CA LYS A 305 -12.96 -47.02 8.87
C LYS A 305 -12.13 -47.11 7.58
N ASN A 306 -11.69 -45.98 7.03
CA ASN A 306 -11.04 -45.87 5.73
C ASN A 306 -9.57 -45.51 5.94
N LYS A 307 -8.77 -46.48 6.38
CA LYS A 307 -7.35 -46.31 6.66
C LYS A 307 -6.53 -46.78 5.47
N ILE A 308 -5.67 -45.91 4.94
CA ILE A 308 -4.64 -46.31 4.00
C ILE A 308 -3.62 -47.16 4.74
N HIS A 309 -3.32 -48.33 4.20
CA HIS A 309 -2.20 -49.13 4.65
C HIS A 309 -0.92 -48.58 4.00
N PRO A 310 0.14 -48.29 4.79
CA PRO A 310 1.38 -47.78 4.24
C PRO A 310 2.07 -48.86 3.42
N ASP A 311 2.46 -48.52 2.19
CA ASP A 311 3.15 -49.36 1.23
C ASP A 311 4.07 -48.51 0.34
N GLY A 312 5.15 -49.10 -0.18
CA GLY A 312 6.21 -48.40 -0.87
C GLY A 312 6.72 -47.18 -0.08
N ASN A 313 7.01 -46.06 -0.76
CA ASN A 313 7.18 -44.78 -0.06
C ASN A 313 5.80 -44.27 0.37
N SER A 314 5.65 -43.93 1.65
CA SER A 314 4.37 -43.52 2.24
C SER A 314 4.47 -42.13 2.87
N LEU A 315 3.40 -41.34 2.71
CA LEU A 315 3.25 -40.02 3.32
C LEU A 315 2.42 -40.15 4.60
N PHE A 316 2.98 -39.68 5.72
CA PHE A 316 2.33 -39.71 7.02
C PHE A 316 2.03 -38.29 7.53
N LEU A 317 0.82 -38.09 8.04
CA LEU A 317 0.46 -36.92 8.84
C LEU A 317 0.61 -37.25 10.33
N VAL A 318 1.51 -36.53 11.00
CA VAL A 318 1.74 -36.62 12.45
C VAL A 318 1.18 -35.36 13.12
N ARG A 319 0.25 -35.53 14.07
CA ARG A 319 -0.20 -34.45 14.94
C ARG A 319 0.58 -34.51 16.25
N ALA A 320 1.27 -33.44 16.60
CA ALA A 320 2.13 -33.39 17.78
C ALA A 320 1.95 -32.10 18.58
N HIS A 321 2.21 -32.21 19.88
CA HIS A 321 2.34 -31.09 20.80
C HIS A 321 3.84 -30.87 21.05
N VAL A 322 4.37 -29.70 20.70
CA VAL A 322 5.79 -29.36 20.85
C VAL A 322 5.93 -28.23 21.86
N SER A 323 6.98 -28.27 22.70
CA SER A 323 7.29 -27.14 23.59
C SER A 323 7.52 -25.87 22.77
N THR A 324 6.77 -24.79 23.04
CA THR A 324 6.89 -23.53 22.29
C THR A 324 8.33 -23.01 22.31
N GLN A 325 9.05 -23.15 23.44
CA GLN A 325 10.46 -22.77 23.58
C GLN A 325 11.40 -23.49 22.59
N ALA A 326 11.06 -24.71 22.16
CA ALA A 326 11.87 -25.47 21.22
C ALA A 326 11.69 -25.04 19.75
N VAL A 327 10.66 -24.23 19.45
CA VAL A 327 10.29 -23.82 18.08
C VAL A 327 10.07 -22.31 17.90
N GLN A 328 10.03 -21.53 19.00
CA GLN A 328 9.84 -20.06 19.02
C GLN A 328 10.83 -19.27 18.14
N HIS A 329 11.99 -19.86 17.83
CA HIS A 329 13.00 -19.25 17.00
C HIS A 329 12.67 -19.31 15.49
N CYS A 330 11.65 -20.09 15.10
CA CYS A 330 11.11 -20.09 13.75
C CYS A 330 10.12 -18.92 13.59
N THR A 331 10.45 -17.95 12.74
CA THR A 331 9.60 -16.80 12.39
C THR A 331 8.16 -17.19 12.06
N TYR A 332 7.99 -18.25 11.26
CA TYR A 332 6.70 -18.81 10.86
C TYR A 332 5.79 -19.17 12.05
N ILE A 333 6.36 -19.66 13.16
CA ILE A 333 5.59 -19.97 14.37
C ILE A 333 5.40 -18.74 15.24
N ARG A 334 6.40 -17.86 15.36
CA ARG A 334 6.24 -16.63 16.14
C ARG A 334 5.03 -15.84 15.64
N ASP A 335 4.94 -15.63 14.34
CA ASP A 335 3.94 -14.72 13.76
C ASP A 335 2.53 -15.35 13.69
N THR A 336 2.42 -16.68 13.80
CA THR A 336 1.14 -17.42 13.88
C THR A 336 0.71 -17.78 15.31
N ALA A 337 1.64 -17.89 16.27
CA ALA A 337 1.37 -18.26 17.67
C ALA A 337 1.22 -17.05 18.62
N LEU A 338 1.51 -15.82 18.16
CA LEU A 338 1.31 -14.58 18.92
C LEU A 338 -0.16 -14.30 19.33
N SER A 339 -1.12 -15.09 18.84
CA SER A 339 -2.53 -15.03 19.25
C SER A 339 -2.88 -15.90 20.47
N ASP A 340 -2.08 -16.93 20.81
CA ASP A 340 -2.33 -17.89 21.90
C ASP A 340 -1.14 -17.94 22.91
N ILE A 341 -0.62 -16.77 23.31
CA ILE A 341 0.60 -16.61 24.14
C ILE A 341 0.51 -17.30 25.52
N GLU A 342 -0.69 -17.63 26.01
CA GLU A 342 -0.89 -18.29 27.31
C GLU A 342 -0.47 -19.77 27.36
N HIS A 343 0.03 -20.35 26.26
CA HIS A 343 0.31 -21.79 26.17
C HIS A 343 1.79 -22.13 25.85
N ASN A 344 2.44 -22.81 26.80
CA ASN A 344 3.80 -23.37 26.69
C ASN A 344 3.97 -24.46 25.61
N VAL A 345 2.93 -24.74 24.82
CA VAL A 345 2.84 -25.85 23.85
C VAL A 345 2.27 -25.34 22.53
N THR A 346 3.04 -25.51 21.45
CA THR A 346 2.61 -25.31 20.07
C THR A 346 2.05 -26.62 19.51
N LYS A 347 0.87 -26.57 18.87
CA LYS A 347 0.25 -27.72 18.20
C LYS A 347 0.67 -27.74 16.73
N LEU A 348 1.30 -28.82 16.27
CA LEU A 348 1.84 -28.95 14.91
C LEU A 348 1.23 -30.12 14.16
N MET A 349 0.90 -29.90 12.88
CA MET A 349 0.74 -30.94 11.87
C MET A 349 2.06 -31.05 11.10
N ILE A 350 2.59 -32.27 11.02
CA ILE A 350 3.92 -32.58 10.52
C ILE A 350 3.75 -33.64 9.43
N TYR A 351 4.15 -33.32 8.21
CA TYR A 351 4.05 -34.19 7.06
C TYR A 351 5.39 -34.89 6.84
N CYS A 352 5.40 -36.21 6.95
CA CYS A 352 6.60 -37.06 6.93
C CYS A 352 6.53 -38.01 5.74
N LEU A 353 7.47 -37.88 4.81
CA LEU A 353 7.72 -38.91 3.80
C LEU A 353 8.60 -40.01 4.41
N VAL A 354 8.16 -41.26 4.29
CA VAL A 354 8.80 -42.45 4.88
C VAL A 354 9.05 -43.46 3.77
N THR A 355 10.28 -43.95 3.67
CA THR A 355 10.63 -45.01 2.71
C THR A 355 10.12 -46.37 3.20
N GLY A 356 9.81 -47.28 2.28
CA GLY A 356 9.12 -48.54 2.61
C GLY A 356 9.83 -49.42 3.66
N ASP A 357 11.16 -49.47 3.57
CA ASP A 357 12.06 -50.13 4.52
C ASP A 357 12.02 -49.52 5.94
N ASN A 358 11.68 -48.24 6.06
CA ASN A 358 11.68 -47.50 7.31
C ASN A 358 10.29 -47.33 7.96
N ILE A 359 9.19 -47.77 7.32
CA ILE A 359 7.82 -47.66 7.86
C ILE A 359 7.72 -48.22 9.28
N THR A 360 8.22 -49.43 9.52
CA THR A 360 8.16 -50.10 10.83
C THR A 360 8.98 -49.34 11.89
N ASN A 361 10.16 -48.85 11.51
CA ASN A 361 11.03 -48.07 12.40
C ASN A 361 10.35 -46.75 12.78
N PHE A 362 9.87 -45.98 11.79
CA PHE A 362 9.14 -44.73 11.99
C PHE A 362 7.91 -44.87 12.92
N ILE A 363 7.10 -45.91 12.73
CA ILE A 363 5.94 -46.19 13.59
C ILE A 363 6.38 -46.52 15.02
N CYS A 364 7.46 -47.28 15.19
CA CYS A 364 8.05 -47.56 16.50
C CYS A 364 8.64 -46.30 17.14
N ASP A 365 9.32 -45.45 16.37
CA ASP A 365 9.94 -44.22 16.84
C ASP A 365 8.89 -43.23 17.36
N CYS A 366 7.82 -43.01 16.58
CA CYS A 366 6.71 -42.15 16.96
C CYS A 366 5.94 -42.64 18.21
N ARG A 367 5.96 -43.94 18.50
CA ARG A 367 5.35 -44.53 19.71
C ARG A 367 6.25 -44.42 20.95
N ASN A 368 7.56 -44.21 20.78
CA ASN A 368 8.56 -44.25 21.87
C ASN A 368 8.95 -42.87 22.44
N THR A 369 8.16 -41.83 22.19
CA THR A 369 8.41 -40.43 22.64
C THR A 369 8.71 -40.26 24.13
N ARG A 370 8.22 -41.19 24.99
CA ARG A 370 8.47 -41.19 26.44
C ARG A 370 9.95 -41.39 26.82
N LYS A 371 10.82 -41.84 25.92
CA LYS A 371 12.27 -41.92 26.14
C LYS A 371 12.92 -40.58 25.84
N GLY A 372 13.34 -39.84 26.87
CA GLY A 372 13.73 -38.42 26.75
C GLY A 372 14.91 -38.09 25.83
N SER A 373 15.73 -39.07 25.42
CA SER A 373 16.83 -38.93 24.45
C SER A 373 16.50 -39.41 23.03
N HIS A 374 15.31 -39.98 22.82
CA HIS A 374 14.88 -40.53 21.53
C HIS A 374 14.53 -39.42 20.53
N LYS A 375 14.78 -39.64 19.23
CA LYS A 375 14.35 -38.73 18.15
C LYS A 375 13.21 -39.39 17.36
N PRO A 376 11.95 -38.93 17.44
CA PRO A 376 10.82 -39.65 16.84
C PRO A 376 10.78 -39.61 15.30
N PHE A 377 11.59 -38.75 14.66
CA PHE A 377 11.60 -38.52 13.22
C PHE A 377 12.88 -38.98 12.52
N CYS A 378 13.73 -39.80 13.16
CA CYS A 378 14.98 -40.26 12.56
C CYS A 378 14.78 -41.19 11.34
N SER A 379 13.64 -41.89 11.28
CA SER A 379 13.28 -42.83 10.20
C SER A 379 12.41 -42.19 9.10
N CYS A 380 12.42 -40.86 8.94
CA CYS A 380 11.62 -40.16 7.93
C CYS A 380 12.24 -38.83 7.45
N LYS A 381 11.75 -38.32 6.32
CA LYS A 381 12.01 -36.94 5.87
C LYS A 381 10.76 -36.10 6.16
N ILE A 382 10.89 -35.08 7.03
CA ILE A 382 9.84 -34.08 7.21
C ILE A 382 9.84 -33.17 5.97
N ILE A 383 8.68 -33.04 5.32
CA ILE A 383 8.53 -32.31 4.05
C ILE A 383 7.81 -30.97 4.25
N TYR A 384 6.91 -30.89 5.23
CA TYR A 384 6.14 -29.69 5.56
C TYR A 384 5.71 -29.75 7.03
N VAL A 385 5.67 -28.59 7.70
CA VAL A 385 5.14 -28.45 9.06
C VAL A 385 4.28 -27.22 9.16
N GLU A 386 3.09 -27.34 9.75
CA GLU A 386 2.21 -26.20 10.01
C GLU A 386 1.72 -26.18 11.47
N PRO A 387 1.58 -24.98 12.08
CA PRO A 387 0.87 -24.82 13.32
C PRO A 387 -0.65 -24.89 13.09
N TYR A 388 -1.39 -25.58 13.96
CA TYR A 388 -2.85 -25.65 13.88
C TYR A 388 -3.52 -25.22 15.19
N ASN A 389 -4.49 -24.31 15.10
CA ASN A 389 -5.37 -24.02 16.23
C ASN A 389 -6.46 -25.11 16.32
N THR A 390 -6.95 -25.37 17.53
CA THR A 390 -8.14 -26.20 17.75
C THR A 390 -9.45 -25.50 17.36
N GLN A 391 -9.45 -24.17 17.18
CA GLN A 391 -10.62 -23.41 16.74
C GLN A 391 -10.74 -23.30 15.21
N SER A 392 -9.62 -23.22 14.49
CA SER A 392 -9.63 -23.37 13.03
C SER A 392 -9.81 -24.84 12.67
N LYS A 393 -10.76 -25.13 11.78
CA LYS A 393 -10.79 -26.44 11.10
C LYS A 393 -9.51 -26.61 10.28
N HIS A 394 -9.30 -27.83 9.81
CA HIS A 394 -8.28 -28.18 8.81
C HIS A 394 -8.11 -27.08 7.74
N LEU A 395 -6.88 -26.93 7.21
CA LEU A 395 -6.65 -26.13 6.02
C LEU A 395 -7.72 -26.47 4.96
N PRO A 396 -8.22 -25.48 4.20
CA PRO A 396 -9.03 -25.78 3.02
C PRO A 396 -8.28 -26.78 2.15
N ALA A 397 -8.96 -27.83 1.68
CA ALA A 397 -8.35 -28.97 0.98
C ALA A 397 -7.34 -28.53 -0.10
N ASN A 398 -7.75 -27.57 -0.92
CA ASN A 398 -7.01 -26.97 -2.03
C ASN A 398 -5.69 -26.30 -1.58
N LEU A 399 -5.62 -25.82 -0.33
CA LEU A 399 -4.44 -25.16 0.24
C LEU A 399 -3.47 -26.15 0.87
N GLU A 400 -3.99 -27.21 1.52
CA GLU A 400 -3.20 -28.37 1.97
C GLU A 400 -2.54 -29.05 0.75
N GLU A 401 -3.33 -29.33 -0.29
CA GLU A 401 -2.87 -29.88 -1.57
C GLU A 401 -1.78 -29.02 -2.23
N GLY A 402 -2.00 -27.71 -2.38
CA GLY A 402 -1.06 -26.82 -3.05
C GLY A 402 0.32 -26.79 -2.38
N ARG A 403 0.36 -26.67 -1.04
CA ARG A 403 1.61 -26.66 -0.27
C ARG A 403 2.30 -28.03 -0.29
N LEU A 404 1.56 -29.12 -0.22
CA LEU A 404 2.13 -30.47 -0.31
C LEU A 404 2.67 -30.80 -1.71
N LYS A 405 1.98 -30.40 -2.78
CA LYS A 405 2.49 -30.51 -4.17
C LYS A 405 3.81 -29.77 -4.34
N GLU A 406 3.90 -28.54 -3.83
CA GLU A 406 5.13 -27.76 -3.85
C GLU A 406 6.27 -28.43 -3.07
N ALA A 407 6.00 -28.88 -1.84
CA ALA A 407 6.97 -29.56 -0.99
C ALA A 407 7.45 -30.91 -1.56
N LEU A 408 6.56 -31.68 -2.19
CA LEU A 408 6.91 -32.95 -2.85
C LEU A 408 7.71 -32.72 -4.15
N ARG A 409 7.47 -31.61 -4.86
CA ARG A 409 8.25 -31.22 -6.05
C ARG A 409 9.70 -30.89 -5.70
N GLU A 410 9.99 -30.32 -4.52
CA GLU A 410 11.38 -30.14 -4.02
C GLU A 410 12.11 -31.47 -3.74
N LEU A 411 11.42 -32.60 -3.82
CA LEU A 411 11.94 -33.95 -3.55
C LEU A 411 12.06 -34.81 -4.82
N ASP A 412 11.90 -34.19 -5.99
CA ASP A 412 11.86 -34.85 -7.31
C ASP A 412 10.74 -35.91 -7.43
N ILE A 413 9.69 -35.80 -6.62
CA ILE A 413 8.49 -36.66 -6.71
C ILE A 413 7.51 -35.99 -7.67
N ALA A 414 7.68 -36.26 -8.96
CA ALA A 414 6.87 -35.66 -10.03
C ALA A 414 5.43 -36.22 -10.08
N ASP A 415 5.27 -37.53 -9.93
CA ASP A 415 3.98 -38.22 -10.09
C ASP A 415 3.25 -38.35 -8.74
N VAL A 416 2.57 -37.27 -8.34
CA VAL A 416 1.68 -37.24 -7.15
C VAL A 416 0.23 -37.07 -7.59
N ILE A 417 -0.62 -38.02 -7.23
CA ILE A 417 -2.06 -38.02 -7.53
C ILE A 417 -2.81 -37.76 -6.23
N TYR A 418 -3.70 -36.76 -6.24
CA TYR A 418 -4.49 -36.35 -5.08
C TYR A 418 -5.93 -36.82 -5.20
N HIS A 419 -6.46 -37.37 -4.11
CA HIS A 419 -7.83 -37.86 -3.98
C HIS A 419 -8.59 -37.01 -2.97
N ASP A 420 -9.58 -36.26 -3.45
CA ASP A 420 -10.48 -35.46 -2.62
C ASP A 420 -11.73 -36.24 -2.19
N ASN A 421 -11.99 -37.42 -2.78
CA ASN A 421 -13.13 -38.26 -2.43
C ASN A 421 -12.74 -39.74 -2.38
N ILE A 422 -13.29 -40.50 -1.43
CA ILE A 422 -12.94 -41.93 -1.23
C ILE A 422 -13.68 -42.86 -2.21
N ASP A 423 -14.77 -42.37 -2.81
CA ASP A 423 -15.58 -43.14 -3.77
C ASP A 423 -14.96 -43.16 -5.18
N GLU A 424 -13.89 -42.40 -5.44
CA GLU A 424 -13.01 -42.65 -6.59
C GLU A 424 -12.25 -43.96 -6.31
N GLU A 425 -12.50 -45.00 -7.12
CA GLU A 425 -12.08 -46.37 -6.85
C GLU A 425 -10.61 -46.44 -6.38
N MET A 426 -10.39 -46.63 -5.08
CA MET A 426 -9.04 -46.80 -4.52
C MET A 426 -8.32 -47.84 -5.38
N PRO A 427 -7.20 -47.49 -6.04
CA PRO A 427 -6.51 -48.42 -6.92
C PRO A 427 -6.22 -49.68 -6.13
N SER A 428 -6.77 -50.81 -6.58
CA SER A 428 -6.54 -52.08 -5.91
C SER A 428 -5.10 -52.49 -6.16
N CYS A 429 -4.19 -51.97 -5.34
CA CYS A 429 -2.80 -52.38 -5.27
C CYS A 429 -2.84 -53.84 -4.76
N VAL A 430 -2.94 -54.76 -5.73
CA VAL A 430 -3.30 -56.15 -5.51
C VAL A 430 -2.34 -56.74 -4.48
N MET A 431 -2.89 -57.30 -3.39
CA MET A 431 -2.09 -58.08 -2.45
C MET A 431 -1.52 -59.30 -3.20
N GLY A 432 -0.30 -59.14 -3.72
CA GLY A 432 0.47 -60.21 -4.33
C GLY A 432 0.68 -61.29 -3.27
N THR A 433 -0.09 -62.37 -3.37
CA THR A 433 -0.01 -63.49 -2.44
C THR A 433 1.37 -64.11 -2.54
N SER A 434 2.21 -63.83 -1.55
CA SER A 434 3.52 -64.45 -1.40
C SER A 434 3.40 -65.97 -1.36
N THR A 435 3.85 -66.63 -2.41
CA THR A 435 3.82 -68.08 -2.57
C THR A 435 4.78 -68.76 -1.60
N HIS A 436 4.24 -69.71 -0.83
CA HIS A 436 4.95 -70.82 -0.17
C HIS A 436 6.31 -70.55 0.50
N TYR A 437 6.27 -70.30 1.80
CA TYR A 437 7.26 -70.91 2.72
C TYR A 437 6.68 -72.21 3.27
N GLN A 438 7.11 -73.36 2.76
CA GLN A 438 6.83 -74.65 3.42
C GLN A 438 7.85 -74.89 4.54
N SER A 439 7.35 -75.07 5.76
CA SER A 439 8.18 -75.42 6.92
C SER A 439 8.53 -76.91 6.91
N GLY A 440 9.76 -77.24 6.53
CA GLY A 440 10.34 -78.56 6.74
C GLY A 440 10.74 -78.77 8.20
N VAL A 441 9.88 -79.38 9.01
CA VAL A 441 10.22 -79.87 10.36
C VAL A 441 10.41 -81.38 10.31
N SER A 442 11.67 -81.81 10.27
CA SER A 442 12.04 -83.22 10.35
C SER A 442 12.17 -83.66 11.82
N HIS A 443 11.14 -84.32 12.35
CA HIS A 443 11.32 -85.16 13.54
C HIS A 443 11.91 -86.52 13.12
N MET A 444 13.17 -86.77 13.51
CA MET A 444 13.70 -88.12 13.59
C MET A 444 13.68 -88.56 15.06
N ASN A 445 12.85 -89.56 15.37
CA ASN A 445 12.97 -90.36 16.58
C ASN A 445 13.42 -91.77 16.18
N LYS A 446 14.56 -92.19 16.73
CA LYS A 446 14.84 -93.58 17.13
C LYS A 446 15.77 -93.53 18.35
#